data_AF-A0A3B8I2J4-F1
#
_entry.id   AF-A0A3B8I2J4-F1
#
_cell.length_a   1.000
_cell.length_b   1.000
_cell.length_c   1.000
_cell.angle_alpha   90.00
_cell.angle_beta   90.00
_cell.angle_gamma   90.00
#
_symmetry.space_group_name_H-M   'P 1'
#
loop_
_entity.id
_entity.type
_entity.pdbx_description
1 polymer ?
#
loop_
_entity_poly.entity_id
_entity_poly.type
_entity_poly.pdbx_seq_one_letter_code
_entity_poly.pdbx_strand_id
1 'polypeptide(L)'
;MDATSYINPKSATERLQQSGRRANLYGLWVLGALVVIDYIMMTQAFNRPWDYIDAGTFRLRFTWVLFWVAWWFGKRKQYKMQAVMLISSLYLSYLVMPLLEPSGLTHPAEHYFVLLFITLALSVVPYLLFDLQKDRGIILFWQITLPITFFAAFMVNLQRFAFYPQEAYYVQLTRDQYMAFCGYAGVYIFLMAITLQYKRSQYRYQKQMVDTNAQLQQSLALVRRQNYDLGQLHQQLREKQVQQSKNNERLEQEVQERTAEVAHQNQQLLEYNFMHGHVLKAPLARIQGLLHLDRLIQQEEERQQIRHMAEDAFWELDQAVESIARIIEEQDQELIHQIQEQTKQLYSEGNSPT
;
A
#
# COMPACT_ATOMS: atom_id res chain seq x y z
N MET A 1 5.28 -7.61 -8.10
CA MET A 1 5.21 -7.92 -6.66
C MET A 1 3.81 -7.57 -6.17
N ASP A 2 2.96 -8.58 -6.00
CA ASP A 2 1.54 -8.40 -5.67
C ASP A 2 1.34 -8.01 -4.20
N ALA A 3 1.24 -6.70 -3.98
CA ALA A 3 0.82 -6.08 -2.73
C ALA A 3 -0.70 -6.24 -2.46
N THR A 4 -1.36 -7.21 -3.08
CA THR A 4 -2.77 -7.58 -2.87
C THR A 4 -2.92 -8.85 -2.03
N SER A 5 -1.83 -9.52 -1.63
CA SER A 5 -1.89 -10.61 -0.62
C SER A 5 -2.18 -10.12 0.81
N TYR A 6 -2.56 -8.86 0.98
CA TYR A 6 -2.88 -8.25 2.26
C TYR A 6 -4.09 -8.92 2.93
N ILE A 7 -3.76 -9.72 3.94
CA ILE A 7 -4.59 -10.08 5.09
C ILE A 7 -6.02 -10.46 4.71
N ASN A 8 -6.17 -11.66 4.14
CA ASN A 8 -7.49 -12.28 4.01
C ASN A 8 -8.15 -12.30 5.41
N PRO A 9 -9.31 -11.64 5.64
CA PRO A 9 -9.94 -11.59 6.95
C PRO A 9 -10.29 -13.00 7.49
N LYS A 10 -10.44 -13.99 6.60
CA LYS A 10 -10.56 -15.41 7.00
C LYS A 10 -9.30 -15.93 7.70
N SER A 11 -8.11 -15.45 7.33
CA SER A 11 -6.87 -15.84 7.99
C SER A 11 -6.76 -15.31 9.42
N ALA A 12 -7.35 -14.16 9.74
CA ALA A 12 -7.32 -13.61 11.09
C ALA A 12 -8.22 -14.40 12.06
N THR A 13 -9.42 -14.78 11.61
CA THR A 13 -10.32 -15.63 12.41
C THR A 13 -9.77 -17.04 12.58
N GLU A 14 -9.16 -17.62 11.55
CA GLU A 14 -8.48 -18.92 11.63
C GLU A 14 -7.29 -18.89 12.60
N ARG A 15 -6.47 -17.83 12.58
CA ARG A 15 -5.37 -17.65 13.55
C ARG A 15 -5.86 -17.56 14.99
N LEU A 16 -6.94 -16.82 15.24
CA LEU A 16 -7.56 -16.74 16.57
C LEU A 16 -8.08 -18.11 17.03
N GLN A 17 -8.75 -18.85 16.15
CA GLN A 17 -9.20 -20.21 16.45
C GLN A 17 -8.04 -21.16 16.74
N GLN A 18 -6.94 -21.05 15.98
CA GLN A 18 -5.75 -21.86 16.20
C GLN A 18 -5.06 -21.53 17.52
N SER A 19 -4.99 -20.24 17.88
CA SER A 19 -4.47 -19.79 19.18
C SER A 19 -5.31 -20.34 20.34
N GLY A 20 -6.64 -20.28 20.25
CA GLY A 20 -7.53 -20.84 21.26
C GLY A 20 -7.35 -22.35 21.44
N ARG A 21 -7.15 -23.09 20.35
CA ARG A 21 -6.85 -24.54 20.41
C ARG A 21 -5.53 -24.84 21.12
N ARG A 22 -4.49 -24.03 20.88
CA ARG A 22 -3.20 -24.16 21.56
C ARG A 22 -3.32 -23.86 23.05
N ALA A 23 -4.01 -22.78 23.42
CA ALA A 23 -4.25 -22.43 24.82
C ALA A 23 -4.99 -23.55 25.58
N ASN A 24 -6.02 -24.14 24.99
CA ASN A 24 -6.74 -25.26 25.60
C ASN A 24 -5.88 -26.52 25.73
N LEU A 25 -5.00 -26.79 24.77
CA LEU A 25 -4.03 -27.89 24.87
C LEU A 25 -3.05 -27.66 26.01
N TYR A 26 -2.53 -26.44 26.18
CA TYR A 26 -1.67 -26.11 27.31
C TYR A 26 -2.41 -26.24 28.64
N GLY A 27 -3.66 -25.78 28.73
CA GLY A 27 -4.51 -25.96 29.92
C GLY A 27 -4.69 -27.43 30.28
N LEU A 28 -4.89 -28.30 29.28
CA LEU A 28 -5.00 -29.74 29.48
C LEU A 28 -3.70 -30.36 30.04
N TRP A 29 -2.54 -29.95 29.52
CA TRP A 29 -1.24 -30.40 30.02
C TRP A 29 -0.96 -29.91 31.44
N VAL A 30 -1.28 -28.66 31.75
CA VAL A 30 -1.12 -28.10 33.10
C VAL A 30 -2.02 -28.84 34.09
N LEU A 31 -3.29 -29.07 33.76
CA LEU A 31 -4.19 -29.87 34.61
C LEU A 31 -3.71 -31.31 34.77
N GLY A 32 -3.20 -31.92 33.69
CA GLY A 32 -2.62 -33.27 33.76
C GLY A 32 -1.39 -33.33 34.68
N ALA A 33 -0.51 -32.32 34.61
CA ALA A 33 0.63 -32.21 35.50
C ALA A 33 0.19 -32.03 36.96
N LEU A 34 -0.84 -31.21 37.22
CA LEU A 34 -1.41 -31.04 38.56
C LEU A 34 -1.99 -32.35 39.10
N VAL A 35 -2.69 -33.13 38.27
CA VAL A 35 -3.20 -34.48 38.67
C VAL A 35 -2.04 -35.42 39.03
N VAL A 36 -0.93 -35.37 38.29
CA VAL A 36 0.25 -36.19 38.59
C VAL A 36 0.94 -35.74 39.88
N ILE A 37 1.08 -34.43 40.10
CA ILE A 37 1.66 -33.88 41.33
C ILE A 37 0.80 -34.26 42.53
N ASP A 38 -0.51 -34.09 42.43
CA ASP A 38 -1.49 -34.49 43.45
C ASP A 38 -1.35 -35.98 43.81
N TYR A 39 -1.26 -36.85 42.80
CA TYR A 39 -1.00 -38.28 42.99
C TYR A 39 0.33 -38.56 43.71
N ILE A 40 1.41 -37.88 43.34
CA ILE A 40 2.73 -38.03 43.99
C ILE A 40 2.66 -37.55 45.44
N MET A 41 2.02 -36.41 45.72
CA MET A 41 1.91 -35.88 47.08
C MET A 41 1.09 -36.83 47.97
N MET A 42 -0.03 -37.35 47.49
CA MET A 42 -0.86 -38.28 48.26
C MET A 42 -0.13 -39.58 48.59
N THR A 43 0.60 -40.15 47.63
CA THR A 43 1.31 -41.42 47.82
C THR A 43 2.61 -41.26 48.61
N GLN A 44 3.43 -40.26 48.30
CA GLN A 44 4.77 -40.12 48.87
C GLN A 44 4.80 -39.26 50.14
N ALA A 45 4.09 -38.13 50.15
CA ALA A 45 4.17 -37.17 51.27
C ALA A 45 3.22 -37.55 52.42
N PHE A 46 2.02 -38.04 52.09
CA PHE A 46 0.99 -38.35 53.08
C PHE A 46 0.83 -39.85 53.36
N ASN A 47 1.58 -40.71 52.66
CA ASN A 47 1.57 -42.16 52.82
C ASN A 47 0.15 -42.76 52.74
N ARG A 48 -0.73 -42.13 51.93
CA ARG A 48 -2.10 -42.59 51.71
C ARG A 48 -2.10 -43.75 50.71
N PRO A 49 -2.95 -44.77 50.90
CA PRO A 49 -3.02 -45.87 49.94
C PRO A 49 -3.56 -45.35 48.60
N TRP A 50 -3.16 -46.00 47.50
CA TRP A 50 -3.39 -45.53 46.13
C TRP A 50 -4.87 -45.48 45.72
N ASP A 51 -5.73 -46.19 46.44
CA ASP A 51 -7.18 -46.26 46.29
C ASP A 51 -7.91 -45.16 47.09
N TYR A 52 -7.20 -44.44 47.97
CA TYR A 52 -7.75 -43.29 48.67
C TYR A 52 -7.95 -42.12 47.72
N ILE A 53 -9.21 -41.77 47.47
CA ILE A 53 -9.60 -40.62 46.67
C ILE A 53 -10.40 -39.69 47.57
N ASP A 54 -9.76 -38.63 48.04
CA ASP A 54 -10.51 -37.53 48.67
C ASP A 54 -11.32 -36.76 47.60
N ALA A 55 -12.29 -35.96 48.04
CA ALA A 55 -13.15 -35.28 47.08
C ALA A 55 -12.43 -34.17 46.31
N GLY A 56 -11.30 -33.66 46.82
CA GLY A 56 -10.43 -32.71 46.09
C GLY A 56 -9.76 -33.37 44.88
N THR A 57 -9.10 -34.50 45.12
CA THR A 57 -8.50 -35.38 44.11
C THR A 57 -9.54 -35.81 43.08
N PHE A 58 -10.74 -36.21 43.53
CA PHE A 58 -11.83 -36.57 42.64
C PHE A 58 -12.23 -35.39 41.74
N ARG A 59 -12.42 -34.20 42.30
CA ARG A 59 -12.77 -32.98 41.54
C ARG A 59 -11.71 -32.63 40.51
N LEU A 60 -10.43 -32.69 40.86
CA LEU A 60 -9.34 -32.39 39.95
C LEU A 60 -9.30 -33.38 38.78
N ARG A 61 -9.37 -34.68 39.07
CA ARG A 61 -9.42 -35.74 38.03
C ARG A 61 -10.66 -35.62 37.14
N PHE A 62 -11.82 -35.37 37.74
CA PHE A 62 -13.07 -35.16 37.01
C PHE A 62 -13.00 -33.94 36.09
N THR A 63 -12.43 -32.83 36.58
CA THR A 63 -12.18 -31.62 35.77
C THR A 63 -11.28 -31.94 34.59
N TRP A 64 -10.19 -32.67 34.81
CA TRP A 64 -9.26 -33.04 33.75
C TRP A 64 -9.93 -33.89 32.66
N VAL A 65 -10.74 -34.89 33.05
CA VAL A 65 -11.52 -35.71 32.11
C VAL A 65 -12.49 -34.84 31.31
N LEU A 66 -13.23 -33.93 31.96
CA LEU A 66 -14.15 -33.03 31.26
C LEU A 66 -13.41 -32.06 30.32
N PHE A 67 -12.23 -31.57 30.70
CA PHE A 67 -11.37 -30.76 29.83
C PHE A 67 -10.91 -31.54 28.61
N TRP A 68 -10.53 -32.80 28.80
CA TRP A 68 -10.14 -33.69 27.70
C TRP A 68 -11.30 -33.92 26.73
N VAL A 69 -12.50 -34.18 27.25
CA VAL A 69 -13.74 -34.31 26.44
C VAL A 69 -14.05 -33.00 25.71
N ALA A 70 -14.00 -31.85 26.39
CA ALA A 70 -14.22 -30.54 25.78
C ALA A 70 -13.22 -30.26 24.66
N TRP A 71 -11.95 -30.59 24.86
CA TRP A 71 -10.90 -30.47 23.85
C TRP A 71 -11.14 -31.38 22.65
N TRP A 72 -11.55 -32.63 22.88
CA TRP A 72 -11.87 -33.59 21.83
C TRP A 72 -13.04 -33.10 20.97
N PHE A 73 -14.13 -32.62 21.58
CA PHE A 73 -15.25 -32.02 20.85
C PHE A 73 -14.85 -30.75 20.07
N GLY A 74 -13.93 -29.95 20.61
CA GLY A 74 -13.40 -28.75 19.97
C GLY A 74 -12.72 -28.99 18.61
N LYS A 75 -12.25 -30.21 18.33
CA LYS A 75 -11.71 -30.57 17.02
C LYS A 75 -12.77 -30.51 15.92
N ARG A 76 -14.06 -30.72 16.22
CA ARG A 76 -15.18 -30.72 15.26
C ARG A 76 -15.73 -29.32 14.90
N LYS A 77 -14.85 -28.31 14.88
CA LYS A 77 -15.05 -26.92 14.38
C LYS A 77 -15.98 -25.98 15.18
N GLN A 78 -16.57 -26.36 16.30
CA GLN A 78 -17.37 -25.42 17.10
C GLN A 78 -16.61 -24.89 18.32
N TYR A 79 -15.77 -23.87 18.12
CA TYR A 79 -15.05 -23.16 19.20
C TYR A 79 -15.98 -22.76 20.35
N LYS A 80 -17.19 -22.28 20.03
CA LYS A 80 -18.18 -21.87 21.03
C LYS A 80 -18.57 -23.02 21.96
N MET A 81 -18.81 -24.21 21.39
CA MET A 81 -19.19 -25.38 22.18
C MET A 81 -18.04 -25.82 23.08
N GLN A 82 -16.80 -25.78 22.59
CA GLN A 82 -15.62 -26.05 23.40
C GLN A 82 -15.49 -25.05 24.58
N ALA A 83 -15.68 -23.76 24.33
CA ALA A 83 -15.63 -22.73 25.37
C ALA A 83 -16.73 -22.95 26.43
N VAL A 84 -17.96 -23.24 26.00
CA VAL A 84 -19.07 -23.58 26.91
C VAL A 84 -18.73 -24.82 27.72
N MET A 85 -18.25 -25.91 27.10
CA MET A 85 -17.87 -27.13 27.80
C MET A 85 -16.74 -26.90 28.80
N LEU A 86 -15.76 -26.06 28.47
CA LEU A 86 -14.68 -25.69 29.38
C LEU A 86 -15.22 -24.98 30.63
N ILE A 87 -16.03 -23.93 30.44
CA ILE A 87 -16.64 -23.22 31.58
C ILE A 87 -17.54 -24.17 32.38
N SER A 88 -18.37 -24.95 31.71
CA SER A 88 -19.25 -25.95 32.34
C SER A 88 -18.47 -27.00 33.13
N SER A 89 -17.27 -27.39 32.67
CA SER A 89 -16.44 -28.37 33.38
C SER A 89 -15.91 -27.83 34.70
N LEU A 90 -15.39 -26.59 34.72
CA LEU A 90 -14.93 -25.91 35.93
C LEU A 90 -16.11 -25.62 36.87
N TYR A 91 -17.23 -25.20 36.29
CA TYR A 91 -18.45 -24.94 37.02
C TYR A 91 -19.00 -26.21 37.70
N LEU A 92 -19.14 -27.32 36.96
CA LEU A 92 -19.70 -28.55 37.49
C LEU A 92 -18.79 -29.17 38.56
N SER A 93 -17.47 -29.15 38.34
CA SER A 93 -16.49 -29.73 39.25
C SER A 93 -16.32 -28.95 40.55
N TYR A 94 -16.36 -27.61 40.53
CA TYR A 94 -16.02 -26.81 41.71
C TYR A 94 -17.18 -26.04 42.32
N LEU A 95 -18.20 -25.67 41.55
CA LEU A 95 -19.38 -24.96 42.07
C LEU A 95 -20.54 -25.90 42.37
N VAL A 96 -20.78 -26.90 41.51
CA VAL A 96 -21.91 -27.83 41.70
C VAL A 96 -21.55 -29.01 42.60
N MET A 97 -20.34 -29.55 42.49
CA MET A 97 -19.92 -30.72 43.27
C MET A 97 -20.05 -30.54 44.80
N PRO A 98 -19.73 -29.37 45.41
CA PRO A 98 -19.98 -29.15 46.84
C PRO A 98 -21.44 -29.31 47.24
N LEU A 99 -22.41 -29.05 46.36
CA LEU A 99 -23.84 -29.28 46.64
C LEU A 99 -24.19 -30.77 46.74
N LEU A 100 -23.48 -31.62 46.00
CA LEU A 100 -23.78 -33.05 45.86
C LEU A 100 -22.97 -33.92 46.82
N GLU A 101 -21.86 -33.43 47.34
CA GLU A 101 -20.97 -34.22 48.19
C GLU A 101 -21.66 -34.63 49.50
N PRO A 102 -21.65 -35.92 49.88
CA PRO A 102 -22.17 -36.34 51.17
C PRO A 102 -21.33 -35.75 52.31
N SER A 103 -21.99 -35.39 53.41
CA SER A 103 -21.33 -34.87 54.61
C SER A 103 -20.31 -35.88 55.15
N GLY A 104 -19.03 -35.50 55.27
CA GLY A 104 -17.99 -36.36 55.88
C GLY A 104 -16.71 -36.54 55.06
N LEU A 105 -16.74 -36.32 53.75
CA LEU A 105 -15.64 -36.70 52.87
C LEU A 105 -14.52 -35.65 52.75
N THR A 106 -14.81 -34.38 52.98
CA THR A 106 -13.83 -33.29 52.91
C THR A 106 -14.05 -32.23 53.97
N HIS A 107 -12.96 -31.52 54.28
CA HIS A 107 -12.98 -30.38 55.18
C HIS A 107 -13.82 -29.23 54.59
N PRO A 108 -14.90 -28.80 55.26
CA PRO A 108 -15.74 -27.69 54.79
C PRO A 108 -14.98 -26.39 54.53
N ALA A 109 -13.88 -26.14 55.27
CA ALA A 109 -13.02 -24.98 55.05
C ALA A 109 -12.37 -24.96 53.65
N GLU A 110 -11.94 -26.11 53.13
CA GLU A 110 -11.34 -26.21 51.79
C GLU A 110 -12.33 -25.77 50.71
N HIS A 111 -13.57 -26.29 50.81
CA HIS A 111 -14.67 -25.90 49.91
C HIS A 111 -14.93 -24.41 49.93
N TYR A 112 -14.94 -23.81 51.11
CA TYR A 112 -15.22 -22.38 51.25
C TYR A 112 -14.21 -21.52 50.50
N PHE A 113 -12.90 -21.75 50.70
CA PHE A 113 -11.87 -20.98 50.02
C PHE A 113 -11.83 -21.23 48.51
N VAL A 114 -11.95 -22.49 48.11
CA VAL A 114 -11.97 -22.88 46.69
C VAL A 114 -13.18 -22.26 45.97
N LEU A 115 -14.36 -22.27 46.61
CA LEU A 115 -15.58 -21.67 46.08
C LEU A 115 -15.42 -20.17 45.84
N LEU A 116 -14.90 -19.41 46.81
CA LEU A 116 -14.65 -17.97 46.67
C LEU A 116 -13.69 -17.67 45.53
N PHE A 117 -12.55 -18.38 45.48
CA PHE A 117 -11.54 -18.16 44.46
C PHE A 117 -12.07 -18.47 43.05
N ILE A 118 -12.72 -19.62 42.90
CA ILE A 118 -13.18 -20.10 41.59
C ILE A 118 -14.33 -19.26 41.06
N THR A 119 -15.25 -18.78 41.89
CA THR A 119 -16.31 -17.88 41.43
C THR A 119 -15.73 -16.55 40.93
N LEU A 120 -14.71 -15.99 41.59
CA LEU A 120 -14.03 -14.79 41.08
C LEU A 120 -13.33 -15.07 39.75
N ALA A 121 -12.59 -16.18 39.64
CA ALA A 121 -11.91 -16.56 38.40
C ALA A 121 -12.91 -16.79 37.26
N LEU A 122 -13.98 -17.56 37.50
CA LEU A 122 -15.02 -17.87 36.51
C LEU A 122 -15.87 -16.67 36.11
N SER A 123 -15.92 -15.60 36.91
CA SER A 123 -16.62 -14.37 36.54
C SER A 123 -16.00 -13.69 35.30
N VAL A 124 -14.69 -13.83 35.12
CA VAL A 124 -13.91 -13.18 34.05
C VAL A 124 -13.90 -14.03 32.77
N VAL A 125 -13.88 -15.36 32.90
CA VAL A 125 -13.69 -16.30 31.78
C VAL A 125 -14.72 -16.14 30.64
N PRO A 126 -16.04 -15.97 30.87
CA PRO A 126 -17.00 -15.76 29.80
C PRO A 126 -16.67 -14.54 28.92
N TYR A 127 -16.18 -13.45 29.50
CA TYR A 127 -15.82 -12.24 28.76
C TYR A 127 -14.54 -12.42 27.92
N LEU A 128 -13.64 -13.28 28.36
CA LEU A 128 -12.43 -13.63 27.61
C LEU A 128 -12.77 -14.53 26.41
N LEU A 129 -13.62 -15.54 26.61
CA LEU A 129 -13.90 -16.55 25.60
C LEU A 129 -14.96 -16.11 24.56
N PHE A 130 -15.95 -15.31 24.95
CA PHE A 130 -17.06 -14.98 24.05
C PHE A 130 -16.97 -13.57 23.44
N ASP A 131 -17.62 -13.40 22.30
CA ASP A 131 -17.78 -12.10 21.65
C ASP A 131 -18.95 -11.36 22.31
N LEU A 132 -18.69 -10.16 22.85
CA LEU A 132 -19.66 -9.39 23.63
C LEU A 132 -20.91 -9.03 22.81
N GLN A 133 -20.79 -8.85 21.49
CA GLN A 133 -21.93 -8.48 20.65
C GLN A 133 -22.72 -9.70 20.20
N LYS A 134 -22.03 -10.77 19.78
CA LYS A 134 -22.67 -11.95 19.19
C LYS A 134 -23.20 -12.92 20.24
N ASP A 135 -22.54 -13.00 21.39
CA ASP A 135 -22.78 -14.04 22.40
C ASP A 135 -23.31 -13.45 23.72
N ARG A 136 -23.95 -12.27 23.66
CA ARG A 136 -24.47 -11.56 24.84
C ARG A 136 -25.35 -12.44 25.73
N GLY A 137 -26.19 -13.29 25.13
CA GLY A 137 -27.06 -14.21 25.87
C GLY A 137 -26.30 -15.24 26.69
N ILE A 138 -25.23 -15.84 26.13
CA ILE A 138 -24.40 -16.83 26.81
C ILE A 138 -23.62 -16.18 27.96
N ILE A 139 -23.08 -14.98 27.74
CA ILE A 139 -22.38 -14.23 28.79
C ILE A 139 -23.35 -13.91 29.94
N LEU A 140 -24.53 -13.37 29.64
CA LEU A 140 -25.53 -13.04 30.67
C LEU A 140 -26.00 -14.28 31.43
N PHE A 141 -26.20 -15.41 30.74
CA PHE A 141 -26.51 -16.69 31.38
C PHE A 141 -25.48 -17.03 32.47
N TRP A 142 -24.19 -17.06 32.12
CA TRP A 142 -23.13 -17.36 33.10
C TRP A 142 -23.05 -16.34 34.23
N GLN A 143 -23.24 -15.04 33.94
CA GLN A 143 -23.20 -14.00 34.98
C GLN A 143 -24.36 -14.06 35.98
N ILE A 144 -25.47 -14.68 35.60
CA ILE A 144 -26.61 -14.92 36.50
C ILE A 144 -26.45 -16.27 37.21
N THR A 145 -26.07 -17.31 36.49
CA THR A 145 -25.94 -18.67 37.05
C THR A 145 -24.82 -18.77 38.09
N LEU A 146 -23.66 -18.13 37.88
CA LEU A 146 -22.53 -18.17 38.80
C LEU A 146 -22.86 -17.65 40.21
N PRO A 147 -23.41 -16.44 40.42
CA PRO A 147 -23.73 -15.96 41.76
C PRO A 147 -24.87 -16.74 42.43
N ILE A 148 -25.87 -17.21 41.67
CA ILE A 148 -26.97 -18.03 42.22
C ILE A 148 -26.42 -19.34 42.78
N THR A 149 -25.54 -20.00 42.03
CA THR A 149 -24.97 -21.30 42.42
C THR A 149 -23.91 -21.17 43.49
N PHE A 150 -23.10 -20.10 43.45
CA PHE A 150 -22.25 -19.72 44.55
C PHE A 150 -23.05 -19.58 45.85
N PHE A 151 -24.15 -18.83 45.83
CA PHE A 151 -24.98 -18.62 47.02
C PHE A 151 -25.59 -19.93 47.52
N ALA A 152 -26.12 -20.78 46.61
CA ALA A 152 -26.65 -22.08 46.97
C ALA A 152 -25.58 -23.00 47.59
N ALA A 153 -24.41 -23.12 46.95
CA ALA A 153 -23.29 -23.92 47.43
C ALA A 153 -22.75 -23.40 48.77
N PHE A 154 -22.71 -22.08 48.93
CA PHE A 154 -22.33 -21.44 50.17
C PHE A 154 -23.31 -21.78 51.31
N MET A 155 -24.62 -21.69 51.07
CA MET A 155 -25.64 -22.02 52.08
C MET A 155 -25.59 -23.49 52.52
N VAL A 156 -25.38 -24.43 51.58
CA VAL A 156 -25.22 -25.86 51.90
C VAL A 156 -23.95 -26.10 52.71
N ASN A 157 -22.83 -25.48 52.34
CA ASN A 157 -21.59 -25.59 53.11
C ASN A 157 -21.73 -25.00 54.51
N LEU A 158 -22.42 -23.86 54.66
CA LEU A 158 -22.66 -23.23 55.95
C LEU A 158 -23.42 -24.16 56.91
N GLN A 159 -24.42 -24.89 56.40
CA GLN A 159 -25.12 -25.91 57.18
C GLN A 159 -24.21 -27.09 57.58
N ARG A 160 -23.28 -27.50 56.70
CA ARG A 160 -22.36 -28.61 57.00
C ARG A 160 -21.37 -28.30 58.11
N PHE A 161 -20.89 -27.06 58.21
CA PHE A 161 -19.99 -26.69 59.29
C PHE A 161 -20.62 -26.84 60.69
N ALA A 162 -21.95 -26.82 60.82
CA ALA A 162 -22.63 -27.06 62.10
C ALA A 162 -22.31 -28.45 62.68
N PHE A 163 -21.90 -29.41 61.85
CA PHE A 163 -21.51 -30.76 62.28
C PHE A 163 -20.04 -30.88 62.70
N TYR A 164 -19.23 -29.82 62.55
CA TYR A 164 -17.79 -29.83 62.87
C TYR A 164 -17.46 -28.75 63.91
N PRO A 165 -17.58 -29.05 65.22
CA PRO A 165 -17.39 -28.07 66.30
C PRO A 165 -16.00 -27.42 66.30
N GLN A 166 -14.98 -28.17 65.87
CA GLN A 166 -13.59 -27.69 65.78
C GLN A 166 -13.42 -26.60 64.71
N GLU A 167 -14.31 -26.57 63.70
CA GLU A 167 -14.32 -25.59 62.62
C GLU A 167 -15.39 -24.50 62.83
N ALA A 168 -16.07 -24.49 63.98
CA ALA A 168 -17.11 -23.50 64.30
C ALA A 168 -16.61 -22.04 64.20
N TYR A 169 -15.30 -21.83 64.34
CA TYR A 169 -14.66 -20.53 64.11
C TYR A 169 -14.98 -19.95 62.71
N TYR A 170 -14.93 -20.76 61.65
CA TYR A 170 -15.20 -20.27 60.28
C TYR A 170 -16.68 -19.93 60.06
N VAL A 171 -17.60 -20.67 60.70
CA VAL A 171 -19.04 -20.36 60.70
C VAL A 171 -19.30 -19.06 61.41
N GLN A 172 -18.68 -18.89 62.58
CA GLN A 172 -18.86 -17.68 63.37
C GLN A 172 -18.27 -16.48 62.65
N LEU A 173 -17.09 -16.63 62.05
CA LEU A 173 -16.46 -15.61 61.21
C LEU A 173 -17.38 -15.20 60.05
N THR A 174 -17.95 -16.16 59.33
CA THR A 174 -18.84 -15.87 58.20
C THR A 174 -20.18 -15.29 58.63
N ARG A 175 -20.76 -15.77 59.73
CA ARG A 175 -22.05 -15.28 60.23
C ARG A 175 -21.96 -13.86 60.78
N ASP A 176 -20.90 -13.57 61.53
CA ASP A 176 -20.78 -12.30 62.25
C ASP A 176 -20.11 -11.21 61.39
N GLN A 177 -19.41 -11.58 60.31
CA GLN A 177 -18.75 -10.64 59.39
C GLN A 177 -19.50 -10.47 58.07
N TYR A 178 -20.72 -9.93 58.12
CA TYR A 178 -21.47 -9.54 56.90
C TYR A 178 -20.66 -8.63 55.97
N MET A 179 -19.75 -7.83 56.53
CA MET A 179 -18.83 -6.97 55.78
C MET A 179 -17.88 -7.76 54.86
N ALA A 180 -17.49 -8.98 55.21
CA ALA A 180 -16.67 -9.83 54.35
C ALA A 180 -17.43 -10.24 53.07
N PHE A 181 -18.73 -10.55 53.20
CA PHE A 181 -19.58 -10.84 52.04
C PHE A 181 -19.83 -9.61 51.17
N CYS A 182 -20.09 -8.46 51.79
CA CYS A 182 -20.20 -7.20 51.05
C CYS A 182 -18.89 -6.88 50.30
N GLY A 183 -17.74 -7.09 50.95
CA GLY A 183 -16.42 -6.93 50.32
C GLY A 183 -16.21 -7.87 49.14
N TYR A 184 -16.53 -9.16 49.31
CA TYR A 184 -16.46 -10.15 48.24
C TYR A 184 -17.36 -9.81 47.04
N ALA A 185 -18.63 -9.47 47.30
CA ALA A 185 -19.56 -9.03 46.27
C ALA A 185 -19.08 -7.75 45.57
N GLY A 186 -18.50 -6.81 46.33
CA GLY A 186 -17.85 -5.62 45.79
C GLY A 186 -16.71 -5.95 44.84
N VAL A 187 -15.80 -6.85 45.23
CA VAL A 187 -14.68 -7.31 44.39
C VAL A 187 -15.21 -8.02 43.14
N TYR A 188 -16.21 -8.88 43.26
CA TYR A 188 -16.84 -9.57 42.13
C TYR A 188 -17.42 -8.56 41.11
N ILE A 189 -18.23 -7.60 41.57
CA ILE A 189 -18.83 -6.56 40.72
C ILE A 189 -17.74 -5.69 40.09
N PHE A 190 -16.70 -5.34 40.86
CA PHE A 190 -15.58 -4.54 40.37
C PHE A 190 -14.79 -5.25 39.27
N LEU A 191 -14.46 -6.53 39.45
CA LEU A 191 -13.80 -7.35 38.42
C LEU A 191 -14.64 -7.49 37.16
N MET A 192 -15.96 -7.70 37.31
CA MET A 192 -16.89 -7.70 36.18
C MET A 192 -16.89 -6.36 35.44
N ALA A 193 -16.97 -5.24 36.18
CA ALA A 193 -16.99 -3.90 35.61
C ALA A 193 -15.72 -3.59 34.83
N ILE A 194 -14.54 -3.87 35.41
CA ILE A 194 -13.24 -3.70 34.74
C ILE A 194 -13.16 -4.58 33.50
N THR A 195 -13.51 -5.86 33.61
CA THR A 195 -13.44 -6.80 32.48
C THR A 195 -14.36 -6.38 31.34
N LEU A 196 -15.57 -5.93 31.67
CA LEU A 196 -16.53 -5.41 30.69
C LEU A 196 -16.02 -4.11 30.04
N GLN A 197 -15.44 -3.20 30.82
CA GLN A 197 -14.84 -1.96 30.31
C GLN A 197 -13.66 -2.26 29.39
N TYR A 198 -12.75 -3.14 29.81
CA TYR A 198 -11.61 -3.59 29.01
C TYR A 198 -12.08 -4.19 27.69
N LYS A 199 -13.06 -5.11 27.71
CA LYS A 199 -13.61 -5.72 26.50
C LYS A 199 -14.26 -4.71 25.56
N ARG A 200 -15.05 -3.76 26.11
CA ARG A 200 -15.64 -2.66 25.33
C ARG A 200 -14.56 -1.77 24.71
N SER A 201 -13.50 -1.48 25.45
CA SER A 201 -12.37 -0.69 24.98
C SER A 201 -11.62 -1.40 23.84
N GLN A 202 -11.28 -2.68 24.02
CA GLN A 202 -10.64 -3.52 23.01
C GLN A 202 -11.46 -3.57 21.70
N TYR A 203 -12.78 -3.70 21.81
CA TYR A 203 -13.65 -3.69 20.64
C TYR A 203 -13.59 -2.35 19.88
N ARG A 204 -13.58 -1.22 20.58
CA ARG A 204 -13.45 0.11 19.96
C ARG A 204 -12.10 0.23 19.24
N TYR A 205 -11.01 -0.20 19.88
CA TYR A 205 -9.68 -0.21 19.26
C TYR A 205 -9.64 -1.08 18.02
N GLN A 206 -10.24 -2.28 18.06
CA GLN A 206 -10.28 -3.16 16.90
C GLN A 206 -11.05 -2.52 15.73
N LYS A 207 -12.19 -1.87 16.02
CA LYS A 207 -12.97 -1.16 14.99
C LYS A 207 -12.16 -0.01 14.38
N GLN A 208 -11.55 0.84 15.22
CA GLN A 208 -10.72 1.95 14.75
C GLN A 208 -9.53 1.48 13.90
N MET A 209 -8.90 0.36 14.26
CA MET A 209 -7.83 -0.25 13.47
C MET A 209 -8.31 -0.72 12.11
N VAL A 210 -9.52 -1.30 12.00
CA VAL A 210 -10.09 -1.69 10.70
C VAL A 210 -10.39 -0.45 9.86
N ASP A 211 -11.02 0.56 10.45
CA ASP A 211 -11.38 1.80 9.74
C ASP A 211 -10.12 2.55 9.26
N THR A 212 -9.09 2.65 10.10
CA THR A 212 -7.80 3.28 9.76
C THR A 212 -7.05 2.51 8.68
N ASN A 213 -7.06 1.17 8.72
CA ASN A 213 -6.49 0.36 7.66
C ASN A 213 -7.23 0.55 6.33
N ALA A 214 -8.55 0.68 6.35
CA ALA A 214 -9.33 0.97 5.14
C ALA A 214 -8.98 2.34 4.55
N GLN A 215 -8.83 3.37 5.39
CA GLN A 215 -8.38 4.70 4.97
C GLN A 215 -6.96 4.67 4.38
N LEU A 216 -6.05 3.94 5.02
CA LEU A 216 -4.69 3.78 4.52
C LEU A 216 -4.66 3.11 3.14
N GLN A 217 -5.48 2.09 2.93
CA GLN A 217 -5.61 1.45 1.61
C GLN A 217 -6.14 2.41 0.54
N GLN A 218 -7.12 3.25 0.88
CA GLN A 218 -7.63 4.28 -0.04
C GLN A 218 -6.55 5.32 -0.38
N SER A 219 -5.80 5.78 0.61
CA SER A 219 -4.68 6.71 0.39
C SER A 219 -3.60 6.10 -0.50
N LEU A 220 -3.23 4.83 -0.28
CA LEU A 220 -2.29 4.12 -1.13
C LEU A 220 -2.80 3.96 -2.58
N ALA A 221 -4.09 3.70 -2.76
CA ALA A 221 -4.69 3.62 -4.09
C ALA A 221 -4.63 4.98 -4.82
N LEU A 222 -4.89 6.08 -4.11
CA LEU A 222 -4.78 7.43 -4.66
C LEU A 222 -3.34 7.77 -5.08
N VAL A 223 -2.37 7.53 -4.19
CA VAL A 223 -0.94 7.79 -4.47
C VAL A 223 -0.47 6.98 -5.68
N ARG A 224 -0.89 5.71 -5.79
CA ARG A 224 -0.58 4.87 -6.95
C ARG A 224 -1.13 5.45 -8.25
N ARG A 225 -2.38 5.93 -8.23
CA ARG A 225 -3.00 6.58 -9.39
C ARG A 225 -2.23 7.84 -9.79
N GLN A 226 -1.90 8.70 -8.83
CA GLN A 226 -1.12 9.91 -9.08
C GLN A 226 0.26 9.60 -9.66
N ASN A 227 0.96 8.58 -9.15
CA ASN A 227 2.24 8.16 -9.70
C ASN A 227 2.11 7.60 -11.13
N TYR A 228 1.03 6.89 -11.43
CA TYR A 228 0.75 6.41 -12.78
C TYR A 228 0.52 7.58 -13.75
N ASP A 229 -0.34 8.53 -13.36
CA ASP A 229 -0.64 9.73 -14.16
C ASP A 229 0.62 10.58 -14.39
N LEU A 230 1.45 10.74 -13.36
CA LEU A 230 2.74 11.43 -13.44
C LEU A 230 3.70 10.72 -14.40
N GLY A 231 3.74 9.38 -14.38
CA GLY A 231 4.52 8.58 -15.32
C GLY A 231 4.08 8.78 -16.78
N GLN A 232 2.78 8.82 -17.03
CA GLN A 232 2.21 9.10 -18.35
C GLN A 232 2.57 10.52 -18.83
N LEU A 233 2.44 11.52 -17.95
CA LEU A 233 2.80 12.91 -18.28
C LEU A 233 4.29 13.05 -18.61
N HIS A 234 5.17 12.38 -17.85
CA HIS A 234 6.60 12.34 -18.15
C HIS A 234 6.90 11.74 -19.51
N GLN A 235 6.20 10.67 -19.89
CA GLN A 235 6.36 10.07 -21.20
C GLN A 235 5.94 11.03 -22.31
N GLN A 236 4.77 11.68 -22.18
CA GLN A 236 4.29 12.67 -23.16
C GLN A 236 5.24 13.86 -23.29
N LEU A 237 5.79 14.36 -22.18
CA LEU A 237 6.80 15.43 -22.20
C LEU A 237 8.05 15.00 -22.96
N ARG A 238 8.53 13.77 -22.74
CA ARG A 238 9.69 13.22 -23.45
C ARG A 238 9.43 13.09 -24.94
N GLU A 239 8.25 12.61 -25.33
CA GLU A 239 7.84 12.53 -26.74
C GLU A 239 7.81 13.92 -27.40
N LYS A 240 7.23 14.93 -26.73
CA LYS A 240 7.24 16.32 -27.19
C LYS A 240 8.64 16.90 -27.30
N GLN A 241 9.52 16.61 -26.33
CA GLN A 241 10.90 17.07 -26.35
C GLN A 241 11.67 16.48 -27.54
N VAL A 242 11.47 15.18 -27.83
CA VAL A 242 12.07 14.53 -29.01
C VAL A 242 11.54 15.16 -30.30
N GLN A 243 10.22 15.42 -30.39
CA GLN A 243 9.65 16.09 -31.56
C GLN A 243 10.20 17.51 -31.75
N GLN A 244 10.35 18.26 -30.67
CA GLN A 244 10.92 19.60 -30.70
C GLN A 244 12.39 19.58 -31.15
N SER A 245 13.19 18.62 -30.68
CA SER A 245 14.58 18.43 -31.14
C SER A 245 14.62 18.17 -32.64
N LYS A 246 13.79 17.24 -33.15
CA LYS A 246 13.71 16.93 -34.58
C LYS A 246 13.28 18.12 -35.43
N ASN A 247 12.31 18.90 -34.94
CA ASN A 247 11.87 20.10 -35.63
C ASN A 247 12.98 21.16 -35.66
N ASN A 248 13.71 21.34 -34.56
CA ASN A 248 14.86 22.25 -34.52
C ASN A 248 15.95 21.82 -35.49
N GLU A 249 16.34 20.54 -35.48
CA GLU A 249 17.33 19.98 -36.42
C GLU A 249 16.92 20.22 -37.88
N ARG A 250 15.65 19.98 -38.21
CA ARG A 250 15.12 20.24 -39.56
C ARG A 250 15.16 21.72 -39.93
N LEU A 251 14.78 22.62 -39.01
CA LEU A 251 14.83 24.06 -39.26
C LEU A 251 16.26 24.55 -39.41
N GLU A 252 17.21 24.02 -38.64
CA GLU A 252 18.63 24.34 -38.79
C GLU A 252 19.17 23.93 -40.17
N GLN A 253 18.79 22.73 -40.65
CA GLN A 253 19.12 22.28 -42.01
C GLN A 253 18.52 23.21 -43.08
N GLU A 254 17.24 23.53 -42.99
CA GLU A 254 16.57 24.42 -43.95
C GLU A 254 17.17 25.83 -43.95
N VAL A 255 17.50 26.37 -42.77
CA VAL A 255 18.20 27.65 -42.63
C VAL A 255 19.58 27.58 -43.28
N GLN A 256 20.32 26.49 -43.07
CA GLN A 256 21.64 26.31 -43.67
C GLN A 256 21.58 26.21 -45.20
N GLU A 257 20.63 25.45 -45.75
CA GLU A 257 20.37 25.33 -47.19
C GLU A 257 20.02 26.69 -47.80
N ARG A 258 19.08 27.42 -47.20
CA ARG A 258 18.69 28.77 -47.64
C ARG A 258 19.84 29.77 -47.54
N THR A 259 20.64 29.68 -46.48
CA THR A 259 21.81 30.55 -46.31
C THR A 259 22.84 30.28 -47.41
N ALA A 260 23.06 29.01 -47.77
CA ALA A 260 23.96 28.64 -48.86
C ALA A 260 23.42 29.11 -50.24
N GLU A 261 22.13 28.95 -50.49
CA GLU A 261 21.46 29.42 -51.71
C GLU A 261 21.59 30.94 -51.87
N VAL A 262 21.29 31.71 -50.81
CA VAL A 262 21.42 33.17 -50.80
C VAL A 262 22.87 33.61 -50.97
N ALA A 263 23.82 32.92 -50.33
CA ALA A 263 25.24 33.22 -50.50
C ALA A 263 25.69 33.02 -51.96
N HIS A 264 25.23 31.95 -52.61
CA HIS A 264 25.50 31.68 -54.02
C HIS A 264 24.88 32.76 -54.94
N GLN A 265 23.59 33.08 -54.75
CA GLN A 265 22.92 34.13 -55.52
C GLN A 265 23.59 35.50 -55.35
N ASN A 266 24.01 35.83 -54.13
CA ASN A 266 24.72 37.07 -53.85
C ASN A 266 26.08 37.12 -54.57
N GLN A 267 26.80 35.99 -54.64
CA GLN A 267 28.03 35.91 -55.41
C GLN A 267 27.77 36.15 -56.91
N GLN A 268 26.74 35.54 -57.50
CA GLN A 268 26.38 35.75 -58.90
C GLN A 268 26.02 37.22 -59.20
N LEU A 269 25.28 37.88 -58.30
CA LEU A 269 24.95 39.30 -58.44
C LEU A 269 26.19 40.20 -58.37
N LEU A 270 27.17 39.85 -57.52
CA LEU A 270 28.44 40.59 -57.45
C LEU A 270 29.24 40.45 -58.76
N GLU A 271 29.32 39.24 -59.32
CA GLU A 271 29.96 38.98 -60.61
C GLU A 271 29.26 39.75 -61.74
N TYR A 272 27.93 39.72 -61.79
CA TYR A 272 27.15 40.49 -62.78
C TYR A 272 27.37 42.00 -62.65
N ASN A 273 27.34 42.53 -61.42
CA ASN A 273 27.59 43.95 -61.17
C ASN A 273 29.01 44.36 -61.57
N PHE A 274 30.01 43.49 -61.37
CA PHE A 274 31.38 43.72 -61.82
C PHE A 274 31.46 43.78 -63.36
N MET A 275 30.84 42.81 -64.05
CA MET A 275 30.76 42.79 -65.52
C MET A 275 30.09 44.06 -66.06
N HIS A 276 28.94 44.43 -65.51
CA HIS A 276 28.19 45.62 -65.95
C HIS A 276 28.95 46.93 -65.64
N GLY A 277 29.51 47.04 -64.44
CA GLY A 277 30.15 48.25 -63.94
C GLY A 277 31.54 48.52 -64.50
N HIS A 278 32.34 47.49 -64.79
CA HIS A 278 33.72 47.64 -65.27
C HIS A 278 33.87 47.26 -66.74
N VAL A 279 33.29 46.12 -67.15
CA VAL A 279 33.54 45.58 -68.50
C VAL A 279 32.71 46.31 -69.56
N LEU A 280 31.44 46.62 -69.28
CA LEU A 280 30.60 47.37 -70.23
C LEU A 280 30.78 48.89 -70.15
N LYS A 281 30.82 49.42 -68.92
CA LYS A 281 30.82 50.88 -68.72
C LYS A 281 32.12 51.54 -69.18
N ALA A 282 33.27 50.86 -69.05
CA ALA A 282 34.57 51.41 -69.42
C ALA A 282 34.72 51.68 -70.94
N PRO A 283 34.48 50.71 -71.84
CA PRO A 283 34.55 50.96 -73.28
C PRO A 283 33.42 51.91 -73.73
N LEU A 284 32.22 51.82 -73.16
CA LEU A 284 31.13 52.75 -73.48
C LEU A 284 31.50 54.21 -73.15
N ALA A 285 32.06 54.46 -71.97
CA ALA A 285 32.55 55.79 -71.58
C ALA A 285 33.71 56.26 -72.49
N ARG A 286 34.59 55.33 -72.90
CA ARG A 286 35.70 55.61 -73.83
C ARG A 286 35.17 56.02 -75.22
N ILE A 287 34.21 55.28 -75.77
CA ILE A 287 33.53 55.60 -77.04
C ILE A 287 32.87 56.98 -76.96
N GLN A 288 32.11 57.25 -75.88
CA GLN A 288 31.46 58.55 -75.69
C GLN A 288 32.48 59.69 -75.60
N GLY A 289 33.60 59.49 -74.90
CA GLY A 289 34.69 60.45 -74.82
C GLY A 289 35.35 60.70 -76.18
N LEU A 290 35.67 59.64 -76.93
CA LEU A 290 36.30 59.73 -78.25
C LEU A 290 35.36 60.37 -79.29
N LEU A 291 34.07 60.06 -79.27
CA LEU A 291 33.06 60.73 -80.10
C LEU A 291 32.92 62.22 -79.78
N HIS A 292 33.10 62.60 -78.51
CA HIS A 292 33.13 64.00 -78.13
C HIS A 292 34.39 64.70 -78.66
N LEU A 293 35.55 64.05 -78.58
CA LEU A 293 36.81 64.57 -79.12
C LEU A 293 36.79 64.68 -80.66
N ASP A 294 36.22 63.72 -81.39
CA ASP A 294 36.07 63.78 -82.87
C ASP A 294 35.34 65.06 -83.34
N ARG A 295 34.43 65.59 -82.50
CA ARG A 295 33.69 66.82 -82.79
C ARG A 295 34.49 68.10 -82.54
N LEU A 296 35.55 68.03 -81.74
CA LEU A 296 36.34 69.19 -81.32
C LEU A 296 37.63 69.36 -82.14
N ILE A 297 38.18 68.27 -82.68
CA ILE A 297 39.42 68.30 -83.45
C ILE A 297 39.17 68.73 -84.90
N GLN A 298 39.97 69.69 -85.38
CA GLN A 298 39.88 70.22 -86.75
C GLN A 298 40.90 69.59 -87.71
N GLN A 299 41.94 68.95 -87.17
CA GLN A 299 42.99 68.31 -87.96
C GLN A 299 42.56 66.90 -88.36
N GLU A 300 42.45 66.66 -89.67
CA GLU A 300 41.90 65.42 -90.22
C GLU A 300 42.72 64.17 -89.84
N GLU A 301 44.03 64.31 -89.68
CA GLU A 301 44.93 63.22 -89.34
C GLU A 301 44.72 62.73 -87.89
N GLU A 302 44.60 63.65 -86.93
CA GLU A 302 44.26 63.33 -85.53
C GLU A 302 42.83 62.80 -85.42
N ARG A 303 41.92 63.31 -86.25
CA ARG A 303 40.53 62.85 -86.32
C ARG A 303 40.44 61.39 -86.78
N GLN A 304 41.23 61.00 -87.77
CA GLN A 304 41.32 59.60 -88.21
C GLN A 304 41.84 58.69 -87.09
N GLN A 305 42.83 59.13 -86.31
CA GLN A 305 43.33 58.36 -85.16
C GLN A 305 42.25 58.20 -84.08
N ILE A 306 41.49 59.25 -83.77
CA ILE A 306 40.38 59.18 -82.80
C ILE A 306 39.29 58.22 -83.27
N ARG A 307 38.95 58.23 -84.56
CA ARG A 307 37.97 57.31 -85.14
C ARG A 307 38.43 55.86 -85.04
N HIS A 308 39.70 55.60 -85.34
CA HIS A 308 40.28 54.26 -85.17
C HIS A 308 40.20 53.80 -83.70
N MET A 309 40.57 54.66 -82.74
CA MET A 309 40.45 54.34 -81.32
C MET A 309 39.00 54.13 -80.87
N ALA A 310 38.04 54.83 -81.48
CA ALA A 310 36.61 54.67 -81.20
C ALA A 310 36.07 53.36 -81.77
N GLU A 311 36.53 52.96 -82.95
CA GLU A 311 36.25 51.65 -83.56
C GLU A 311 36.85 50.51 -82.72
N ASP A 312 38.08 50.65 -82.24
CA ASP A 312 38.70 49.67 -81.33
C ASP A 312 37.91 49.54 -80.02
N ALA A 313 37.52 50.67 -79.42
CA ALA A 313 36.70 50.68 -78.20
C ALA A 313 35.29 50.12 -78.44
N PHE A 314 34.72 50.30 -79.64
CA PHE A 314 33.46 49.70 -80.05
C PHE A 314 33.58 48.18 -80.19
N TRP A 315 34.67 47.68 -80.78
CA TRP A 315 34.97 46.25 -80.84
C TRP A 315 35.19 45.63 -79.45
N GLU A 316 35.88 46.32 -78.54
CA GLU A 316 35.99 45.90 -77.14
C GLU A 316 34.62 45.79 -76.47
N LEU A 317 33.71 46.75 -76.72
CA LEU A 317 32.35 46.71 -76.21
C LEU A 317 31.54 45.55 -76.82
N ASP A 318 31.64 45.32 -78.12
CA ASP A 318 30.90 44.27 -78.81
C ASP A 318 31.35 42.88 -78.32
N GLN A 319 32.66 42.67 -78.18
CA GLN A 319 33.22 41.47 -77.55
C GLN A 319 32.79 41.30 -76.10
N ALA A 320 32.75 42.40 -75.33
CA ALA A 320 32.25 42.38 -73.95
C ALA A 320 30.76 41.98 -73.90
N VAL A 321 29.93 42.54 -74.77
CA VAL A 321 28.50 42.21 -74.88
C VAL A 321 28.30 40.76 -75.30
N GLU A 322 29.05 40.26 -76.27
CA GLU A 322 28.99 38.87 -76.71
C GLU A 322 29.43 37.90 -75.59
N SER A 323 30.49 38.26 -74.85
CA SER A 323 30.93 37.47 -73.70
C SER A 323 29.89 37.42 -72.58
N ILE A 324 29.21 38.54 -72.31
CA ILE A 324 28.14 38.62 -71.30
C ILE A 324 26.91 37.86 -71.77
N ALA A 325 26.53 37.99 -73.05
CA ALA A 325 25.41 37.24 -73.62
C ALA A 325 25.64 35.73 -73.50
N ARG A 326 26.87 35.25 -73.75
CA ARG A 326 27.24 33.85 -73.58
C ARG A 326 27.17 33.39 -72.11
N ILE A 327 27.70 34.19 -71.18
CA ILE A 327 27.62 33.89 -69.74
C ILE A 327 26.16 33.84 -69.26
N ILE A 328 25.32 34.76 -69.73
CA ILE A 328 23.88 34.78 -69.40
C ILE A 328 23.17 33.57 -70.00
N GLU A 329 23.41 33.21 -71.26
CA GLU A 329 22.81 32.02 -71.89
C GLU A 329 23.21 30.72 -71.18
N GLU A 330 24.48 30.61 -70.75
CA GLU A 330 24.95 29.47 -69.96
C GLU A 330 24.26 29.41 -68.59
N GLN A 331 24.11 30.55 -67.89
CA GLN A 331 23.41 30.63 -66.60
C GLN A 331 21.89 30.38 -66.73
N ASP A 332 21.23 30.90 -67.77
CA ASP A 332 19.80 30.71 -68.00
C ASP A 332 19.47 29.25 -68.35
N GLN A 333 20.36 28.55 -69.07
CA GLN A 333 20.20 27.12 -69.31
C GLN A 333 20.28 26.30 -68.01
N GLU A 334 21.20 26.67 -67.11
CA GLU A 334 21.31 26.04 -65.80
C GLU A 334 20.06 26.28 -64.94
N LEU A 335 19.54 27.51 -64.95
CA LEU A 335 18.31 27.90 -64.24
C LEU A 335 17.07 27.17 -64.81
N ILE A 336 16.95 27.08 -66.13
CA ILE A 336 15.86 26.36 -66.82
C ILE A 336 15.93 24.86 -66.47
N HIS A 337 17.11 24.27 -66.41
CA HIS A 337 17.28 22.86 -66.02
C HIS A 337 16.88 22.64 -64.55
N GLN A 338 17.28 23.53 -63.63
CA GLN A 338 16.90 23.46 -62.22
C GLN A 338 15.38 23.60 -62.01
N ILE A 339 14.72 24.53 -62.71
CA ILE A 339 13.26 24.69 -62.65
C ILE A 339 12.58 23.42 -63.17
N GLN A 340 13.05 22.82 -64.26
CA GLN A 340 12.49 21.58 -64.80
C GLN A 340 12.63 20.40 -63.82
N GLU A 341 13.76 20.28 -63.11
CA GLU A 341 13.95 19.25 -62.08
C GLU A 341 13.10 19.50 -60.84
N GLN A 342 13.04 20.72 -60.30
CA GLN A 342 12.17 21.06 -59.16
C GLN A 342 10.70 20.80 -59.49
N THR A 343 10.28 21.13 -60.71
CA THR A 343 8.92 20.86 -61.17
C THR A 343 8.65 19.35 -61.22
N LYS A 344 9.58 18.54 -61.75
CA LYS A 344 9.46 17.06 -61.73
C LYS A 344 9.37 16.50 -60.31
N GLN A 345 10.16 17.01 -59.37
CA GLN A 345 10.14 16.54 -57.97
C GLN A 345 8.80 16.85 -57.30
N LEU A 346 8.30 18.09 -57.42
CA LEU A 346 6.98 18.50 -56.91
C LEU A 346 5.83 17.64 -57.46
N TYR A 347 5.87 17.28 -58.75
CA TYR A 347 4.85 16.40 -59.34
C TYR A 347 5.03 14.92 -59.01
N SER A 348 6.24 14.48 -58.64
CA SER A 348 6.49 13.10 -58.21
C SER A 348 6.07 12.85 -56.76
N GLU A 349 6.15 13.85 -55.87
CA GLU A 349 5.71 13.74 -54.48
C GLU A 349 4.18 13.87 -54.32
N GLY A 350 3.51 14.62 -55.20
CA GLY A 350 2.05 14.79 -55.21
C GLY A 350 1.24 13.59 -55.70
N ASN A 351 1.90 12.53 -56.19
CA ASN A 351 1.24 11.36 -56.81
C ASN A 351 1.43 10.05 -56.02
N SER A 352 1.80 10.12 -54.73
CA SER A 352 1.70 8.95 -53.85
C SER A 352 0.23 8.73 -53.48
N PRO A 353 -0.41 7.62 -53.91
CA PRO A 353 -1.81 7.36 -53.61
C PRO A 353 -1.97 7.12 -52.11
N THR A 354 -2.76 7.98 -51.44
CA THR A 354 -3.46 7.64 -50.20
C THR A 354 -4.52 6.59 -50.42
#